data_AF-A0A833PBJ5-F1
#
_entry.id   AF-A0A833PBJ5-F1
#
_cell.length_a   1.000
_cell.length_b   1.000
_cell.length_c   1.000
_cell.angle_alpha   90.00
_cell.angle_beta   90.00
_cell.angle_gamma   90.00
#
_symmetry.space_group_name_H-M   'P 1'
#
loop_
_entity.id
_entity.type
_entity.pdbx_description
1 polymer ?
#
loop_
_entity_poly.entity_id
_entity_poly.type
_entity_poly.pdbx_seq_one_letter_code
_entity_poly.pdbx_strand_id
1 'polypeptide(L)'
;MNNIENKKLPVWLIIGVVLIPLIFAWFTLKKGYSKTAKILSFGWLLLAIVIFVTVPQSAMEKRAFENVTAKQEVQTHPKFTENPSNAVSADKKENNEDKTPPFELTNDPKQNVANAQAHYEKLADEDRPHFEWPRVDYTKAVTKVNLHNDQAIIKAVGKPVADKETATNENGEPMTSYWFDKQPASGLQIDLSREFIDVAWFFNDKEQDKATAIFMDGQRITRALLGGKVGSDVYETMAKGLKFKEIVTIDGIELKDVRCGANVCRYQVVR
;
A
#
# COMPACT_ATOMS: atom_id res chain seq x y z
N MET A 1 45.35 10.84 62.23
CA MET A 1 44.11 11.59 61.95
C MET A 1 43.97 11.75 60.44
N ASN A 2 42.78 11.41 59.94
CA ASN A 2 42.17 11.70 58.64
C ASN A 2 42.53 10.80 57.44
N ASN A 3 41.72 9.73 57.35
CA ASN A 3 41.45 8.84 56.22
C ASN A 3 41.08 9.62 54.93
N ILE A 4 41.77 9.35 53.81
CA ILE A 4 41.27 9.67 52.47
C ILE A 4 40.73 8.37 51.88
N GLU A 5 39.44 8.11 52.09
CA GLU A 5 38.75 7.03 51.40
C GLU A 5 38.53 7.40 49.93
N ASN A 6 39.14 6.63 49.04
CA ASN A 6 38.82 6.61 47.61
C ASN A 6 37.39 6.09 47.42
N LYS A 7 36.40 6.99 47.42
CA LYS A 7 35.03 6.65 47.02
C LYS A 7 35.02 6.25 45.54
N LYS A 8 34.90 4.95 45.28
CA LYS A 8 34.60 4.40 43.95
C LYS A 8 33.31 5.05 43.45
N LEU A 9 33.37 5.67 42.28
CA LEU A 9 32.19 6.25 41.63
C LEU A 9 31.20 5.11 41.32
N PRO A 10 29.91 5.23 41.70
CA PRO A 10 28.93 4.18 41.43
C PRO A 10 28.75 4.03 39.92
N VAL A 11 28.87 2.80 39.42
CA VAL A 11 28.85 2.44 37.99
C VAL A 11 27.62 2.98 37.26
N TRP A 12 26.49 3.12 37.95
CA TRP A 12 25.26 3.72 37.41
C TRP A 12 25.48 5.17 36.95
N LEU A 13 26.31 5.93 37.65
CA LEU A 13 26.60 7.33 37.34
C LEU A 13 27.37 7.48 36.02
N ILE A 14 28.17 6.48 35.65
CA ILE A 14 28.93 6.44 34.39
C ILE A 14 27.98 6.16 33.22
N ILE A 15 27.00 5.28 33.39
CA ILE A 15 25.99 4.95 32.35
C ILE A 15 25.12 6.17 32.01
N GLY A 16 24.74 6.95 33.02
CA GLY A 16 23.93 8.16 32.80
C GLY A 16 24.66 9.27 32.04
N VAL A 17 25.97 9.42 32.23
CA VAL A 17 26.82 10.38 31.49
C VAL A 17 26.90 10.03 30.00
N VAL A 18 26.87 8.74 29.65
CA VAL A 18 26.95 8.26 28.26
C VAL A 18 25.61 8.46 27.53
N LEU A 19 24.48 8.22 28.19
CA LEU A 19 23.16 8.24 27.55
C LEU A 19 22.56 9.65 27.39
N ILE A 20 22.72 10.55 28.37
CA ILE A 20 22.10 11.89 28.34
C ILE A 20 23.06 12.95 28.92
N PRO A 21 24.10 13.36 28.17
CA PRO A 21 25.16 14.24 28.68
C PRO A 21 24.65 15.61 29.14
N LEU A 22 23.56 16.12 28.55
CA LEU A 22 22.93 17.40 28.93
C LEU A 22 22.35 17.39 30.36
N ILE A 23 21.68 16.29 30.75
CA ILE A 23 21.07 16.17 32.10
C ILE A 23 22.17 15.94 33.16
N PHE A 24 23.23 15.23 32.78
CA PHE A 24 24.32 14.88 33.69
C PHE A 24 25.30 16.03 33.97
N ALA A 25 25.53 16.92 33.01
CA ALA A 25 26.26 18.15 33.25
C ALA A 25 25.58 19.02 34.32
N TRP A 26 24.25 19.03 34.37
CA TRP A 26 23.49 19.72 35.41
C TRP A 26 23.64 19.05 36.79
N PHE A 27 23.68 17.72 36.85
CA PHE A 27 23.78 16.97 38.11
C PHE A 27 25.16 17.14 38.80
N THR A 28 26.23 17.37 38.03
CA THR A 28 27.59 17.56 38.57
C THR A 28 27.83 18.94 39.19
N LEU A 29 26.90 19.90 39.06
CA LEU A 29 26.96 21.19 39.76
C LEU A 29 26.67 21.08 41.27
N LYS A 30 26.03 20.00 41.74
CA LYS A 30 25.66 19.81 43.15
C LYS A 30 26.91 19.77 44.05
N LYS A 31 26.85 20.43 45.22
CA LYS A 31 27.98 20.45 46.20
C LYS A 31 28.25 19.03 46.72
N GLY A 32 29.50 18.59 46.60
CA GLY A 32 29.94 17.24 47.02
C GLY A 32 30.80 16.50 45.99
N TYR A 33 30.80 16.94 44.72
CA TYR A 33 31.64 16.34 43.68
C TYR A 33 33.00 17.03 43.54
N SER A 34 34.05 16.21 43.41
CA SER A 34 35.44 16.64 43.24
C SER A 34 35.60 17.56 42.01
N LYS A 35 36.53 18.53 42.09
CA LYS A 35 36.83 19.46 40.98
C LYS A 35 37.21 18.71 39.70
N THR A 36 37.88 17.57 39.81
CA THR A 36 38.25 16.70 38.69
C THR A 36 37.03 16.07 38.01
N ALA A 37 36.00 15.68 38.77
CA ALA A 37 34.77 15.10 38.22
C ALA A 37 33.94 16.12 37.42
N LYS A 38 33.94 17.39 37.85
CA LYS A 38 33.27 18.47 37.13
C LYS A 38 33.94 18.74 35.78
N ILE A 39 35.27 18.81 35.76
CA ILE A 39 36.05 19.03 34.53
C ILE A 39 35.82 17.89 33.53
N LEU A 40 35.78 16.63 34.00
CA LEU A 40 35.52 15.48 33.15
C LEU A 40 34.12 15.52 32.53
N SER A 41 33.10 15.91 33.30
CA SER A 41 31.71 16.01 32.83
C SER A 41 31.52 17.13 31.80
N PHE A 42 32.14 18.30 32.02
CA PHE A 42 32.07 19.40 31.06
C PHE A 42 32.91 19.13 29.80
N GLY A 43 34.06 18.46 29.93
CA GLY A 43 34.85 18.01 28.79
C GLY A 43 34.08 17.03 27.91
N TRP A 44 33.34 16.10 28.50
CA TRP A 44 32.49 15.15 27.76
C TRP A 44 31.29 15.82 27.07
N LEU A 45 30.66 16.80 27.72
CA LEU A 45 29.58 17.59 27.12
C LEU A 45 30.07 18.35 25.88
N LEU A 46 31.24 18.99 25.98
CA LEU A 46 31.81 19.79 24.91
C LEU A 46 32.20 18.90 23.72
N LEU A 47 32.76 17.72 23.98
CA LEU A 47 33.02 16.71 22.96
C LEU A 47 31.73 16.25 22.26
N ALA A 48 30.65 15.98 23.00
CA ALA A 48 29.37 15.58 22.42
C ALA A 48 28.75 16.67 21.53
N ILE A 49 28.87 17.94 21.92
CA ILE A 49 28.41 19.08 21.11
C ILE A 49 29.26 19.21 19.83
N VAL A 50 30.58 19.08 19.92
CA VAL A 50 31.46 19.12 18.74
C VAL A 50 31.13 17.99 17.78
N ILE A 51 30.91 16.76 18.27
CA ILE A 51 30.46 15.63 17.42
C ILE A 51 29.12 15.97 16.76
N PHE A 52 28.15 16.49 17.51
CA PHE A 52 26.83 16.83 16.97
C PHE A 52 26.89 17.90 15.87
N VAL A 53 27.75 18.91 16.00
CA VAL A 53 27.91 19.98 15.00
C VAL A 53 28.75 19.56 13.80
N THR A 54 29.75 18.70 14.01
CA THR A 54 30.69 18.27 12.95
C THR A 54 30.21 17.07 12.14
N VAL A 55 29.21 16.31 12.63
CA VAL A 55 28.61 15.24 11.84
C VAL A 55 27.67 15.86 10.80
N PRO A 56 27.98 15.79 9.49
CA PRO A 56 27.10 16.29 8.46
C PRO A 56 25.79 15.48 8.45
N GLN A 57 24.65 16.17 8.56
CA GLN A 57 23.32 15.56 8.63
C GLN A 57 23.03 14.60 7.45
N SER A 58 23.68 14.82 6.30
CA SER A 58 23.61 13.99 5.10
C SER A 58 24.25 12.60 5.24
N ALA A 59 25.16 12.39 6.20
CA ALA A 59 25.73 11.07 6.48
C ALA A 59 24.83 10.21 7.38
N MET A 60 24.01 10.85 8.22
CA MET A 60 22.99 10.18 9.03
C MET A 60 21.82 9.73 8.16
N GLU A 61 21.45 10.52 7.16
CA GLU A 61 20.47 10.15 6.12
C GLU A 61 20.96 8.97 5.27
N LYS A 62 22.23 8.92 4.87
CA LYS A 62 22.78 7.78 4.11
C LYS A 62 22.83 6.48 4.92
N ARG A 63 23.18 6.52 6.21
CA ARG A 63 23.17 5.32 7.07
C ARG A 63 21.77 4.89 7.51
N ALA A 64 20.84 5.83 7.64
CA ALA A 64 19.42 5.51 7.79
C ALA A 64 18.90 4.88 6.50
N PHE A 65 19.20 5.47 5.32
CA PHE A 65 18.82 4.94 4.01
C PHE A 65 19.43 3.57 3.73
N GLU A 66 20.71 3.32 4.01
CA GLU A 66 21.38 2.04 3.74
C GLU A 66 20.93 0.92 4.71
N ASN A 67 20.69 1.24 6.00
CA ASN A 67 20.08 0.29 6.93
C ASN A 67 18.57 0.09 6.70
N VAL A 68 17.93 1.04 6.00
CA VAL A 68 16.56 0.93 5.51
C VAL A 68 16.56 0.09 4.21
N THR A 69 17.49 0.24 3.28
CA THR A 69 17.59 -0.59 2.07
C THR A 69 18.01 -2.04 2.38
N ALA A 70 18.87 -2.27 3.38
CA ALA A 70 19.31 -3.61 3.77
C ALA A 70 18.35 -4.34 4.75
N LYS A 71 17.34 -3.65 5.30
CA LYS A 71 16.26 -4.28 6.11
C LYS A 71 14.85 -4.15 5.52
N GLN A 72 14.62 -3.31 4.50
CA GLN A 72 13.36 -3.21 3.76
C GLN A 72 13.30 -4.15 2.55
N GLU A 73 13.89 -5.33 2.62
CA GLU A 73 13.33 -6.46 1.88
C GLU A 73 12.19 -7.13 2.67
N VAL A 74 11.98 -6.72 3.94
CA VAL A 74 10.88 -7.22 4.78
C VAL A 74 10.27 -6.05 5.56
N GLN A 75 9.03 -5.68 5.20
CA GLN A 75 8.12 -4.72 5.89
C GLN A 75 8.28 -3.23 5.54
N THR A 76 7.57 -2.79 4.49
CA THR A 76 7.01 -1.41 4.33
C THR A 76 6.15 -1.24 3.08
N HIS A 77 6.03 -2.27 2.23
CA HIS A 77 4.77 -2.50 1.55
C HIS A 77 3.72 -2.95 2.60
N PRO A 78 2.44 -2.57 2.47
CA PRO A 78 1.40 -3.27 3.24
C PRO A 78 1.62 -4.76 3.02
N LYS A 79 1.45 -5.55 4.08
CA LYS A 79 1.48 -7.01 3.97
C LYS A 79 0.26 -7.40 3.15
N PHE A 80 0.36 -7.25 1.83
CA PHE A 80 -0.37 -8.07 0.89
C PHE A 80 0.05 -9.48 1.30
N THR A 81 -0.88 -10.24 1.86
CA THR A 81 -0.73 -11.68 1.85
C THR A 81 -0.78 -12.05 0.38
N GLU A 82 0.37 -11.96 -0.28
CA GLU A 82 0.54 -12.47 -1.63
C GLU A 82 0.24 -13.95 -1.52
N ASN A 83 -0.94 -14.33 -2.00
CA ASN A 83 -0.99 -15.49 -2.84
C ASN A 83 -0.87 -14.93 -4.25
N PRO A 84 0.36 -14.69 -4.78
CA PRO A 84 0.49 -14.45 -6.19
C PRO A 84 -0.10 -15.70 -6.83
N SER A 85 -1.17 -15.55 -7.60
CA SER A 85 -1.69 -16.64 -8.39
C SER A 85 -0.68 -16.93 -9.50
N ASN A 86 0.46 -17.53 -9.15
CA ASN A 86 1.32 -18.24 -10.07
C ASN A 86 0.56 -19.48 -10.50
N ALA A 87 -0.16 -19.33 -11.62
CA ALA A 87 -0.69 -20.36 -12.48
C ALA A 87 -1.72 -21.35 -11.91
N VAL A 88 -2.69 -21.65 -12.78
CA VAL A 88 -3.70 -22.71 -12.70
C VAL A 88 -4.85 -22.43 -11.72
N SER A 89 -5.72 -21.49 -12.08
CA SER A 89 -7.15 -21.72 -11.86
C SER A 89 -7.68 -22.42 -13.11
N ALA A 90 -7.73 -23.75 -13.05
CA ALA A 90 -8.58 -24.51 -13.95
C ALA A 90 -10.03 -24.21 -13.55
N ASP A 91 -10.63 -23.21 -14.19
CA ASP A 91 -12.08 -23.09 -14.25
C ASP A 91 -12.48 -22.55 -15.62
N LYS A 92 -12.38 -23.46 -16.59
CA LYS A 92 -13.25 -23.49 -17.74
C LYS A 92 -13.64 -24.94 -17.91
N LYS A 93 -14.94 -25.22 -17.99
CA LYS A 93 -15.45 -26.49 -18.53
C LYS A 93 -14.93 -26.59 -19.96
N GLU A 94 -13.77 -27.19 -20.12
CA GLU A 94 -13.12 -27.37 -21.41
C GLU A 94 -13.63 -28.68 -21.98
N ASN A 95 -14.52 -28.55 -22.96
CA ASN A 95 -14.83 -29.64 -23.86
C ASN A 95 -13.52 -30.13 -24.47
N ASN A 96 -13.43 -31.43 -24.64
CA ASN A 96 -12.27 -32.23 -25.04
C ASN A 96 -11.74 -31.84 -26.44
N GLU A 97 -11.03 -30.72 -26.57
CA GLU A 97 -10.29 -30.29 -27.77
C GLU A 97 -8.84 -29.96 -27.38
N ASP A 98 -7.92 -30.71 -27.98
CA ASP A 98 -6.45 -30.51 -28.06
C ASP A 98 -5.67 -30.27 -26.74
N LYS A 99 -4.97 -31.30 -26.25
CA LYS A 99 -4.10 -31.25 -25.05
C LYS A 99 -2.75 -30.58 -25.30
N THR A 100 -2.60 -29.80 -26.36
CA THR A 100 -1.37 -29.04 -26.60
C THR A 100 -1.42 -27.71 -25.85
N PRO A 101 -0.36 -27.36 -25.09
CA PRO A 101 -0.33 -26.07 -24.42
C PRO A 101 -0.31 -24.93 -25.46
N PRO A 102 -0.82 -23.74 -25.11
CA PRO A 102 -0.98 -22.61 -26.03
C PRO A 102 0.35 -21.89 -26.36
N PHE A 103 1.48 -22.55 -26.15
CA PHE A 103 2.82 -22.06 -26.39
C PHE A 103 3.69 -23.18 -26.98
N GLU A 104 4.71 -22.78 -27.74
CA GLU A 104 5.59 -23.74 -28.40
C GLU A 104 6.33 -24.62 -27.39
N LEU A 105 6.27 -25.94 -27.59
CA LEU A 105 7.08 -26.91 -26.87
C LEU A 105 8.32 -27.26 -27.68
N THR A 106 9.44 -27.34 -26.98
CA THR A 106 10.74 -27.78 -27.49
C THR A 106 11.26 -28.95 -26.64
N ASN A 107 12.36 -29.54 -27.08
CA ASN A 107 13.05 -30.59 -26.32
C ASN A 107 13.83 -30.06 -25.10
N ASP A 108 13.94 -28.74 -24.92
CA ASP A 108 14.62 -28.12 -23.78
C ASP A 108 13.59 -27.64 -22.73
N PRO A 109 13.56 -28.24 -21.52
CA PRO A 109 12.67 -27.81 -20.45
C PRO A 109 12.80 -26.34 -20.06
N LYS A 110 14.00 -25.76 -20.13
CA LYS A 110 14.21 -24.33 -19.81
C LYS A 110 13.56 -23.43 -20.85
N GLN A 111 13.67 -23.81 -22.12
CA GLN A 111 13.02 -23.08 -23.20
C GLN A 111 11.50 -23.17 -23.08
N ASN A 112 10.95 -24.31 -22.64
CA ASN A 112 9.51 -24.46 -22.43
C ASN A 112 8.99 -23.54 -21.31
N VAL A 113 9.76 -23.37 -20.23
CA VAL A 113 9.44 -22.39 -19.17
C VAL A 113 9.48 -20.96 -19.73
N ALA A 114 10.50 -20.62 -20.52
CA ALA A 114 10.60 -19.30 -21.15
C ALA A 114 9.44 -19.03 -22.13
N ASN A 115 9.06 -20.00 -22.95
CA ASN A 115 7.94 -19.91 -23.89
C ASN A 115 6.60 -19.73 -23.15
N ALA A 116 6.39 -20.49 -22.08
CA ALA A 116 5.22 -20.33 -21.23
C ALA A 116 5.18 -18.92 -20.60
N GLN A 117 6.30 -18.47 -20.02
CA GLN A 117 6.40 -17.15 -19.40
C GLN A 117 6.12 -16.04 -20.41
N ALA A 118 6.77 -16.05 -21.57
CA ALA A 118 6.56 -15.06 -22.63
C ALA A 118 5.11 -15.04 -23.14
N HIS A 119 4.49 -16.21 -23.26
CA HIS A 119 3.07 -16.31 -23.63
C HIS A 119 2.16 -15.64 -22.60
N TYR A 120 2.34 -15.95 -21.30
CA TYR A 120 1.51 -15.36 -20.25
C TYR A 120 1.81 -13.88 -20.01
N GLU A 121 3.06 -13.43 -20.19
CA GLU A 121 3.42 -12.01 -20.16
C GLU A 121 2.75 -11.25 -21.29
N LYS A 122 2.71 -11.81 -22.50
CA LYS A 122 1.96 -11.23 -23.62
C LYS A 122 0.47 -11.12 -23.32
N LEU A 123 -0.14 -12.17 -22.78
CA LEU A 123 -1.56 -12.13 -22.38
C LEU A 123 -1.81 -11.10 -21.26
N ALA A 124 -0.88 -10.96 -20.31
CA ALA A 124 -0.98 -9.96 -19.26
C ALA A 124 -0.84 -8.53 -19.80
N ASP A 125 0.01 -8.31 -20.80
CA ASP A 125 0.15 -7.04 -21.51
C ASP A 125 -1.10 -6.73 -22.34
N GLU A 126 -1.66 -7.70 -23.03
CA GLU A 126 -2.91 -7.54 -23.80
C GLU A 126 -4.14 -7.28 -22.90
N ASP A 127 -4.14 -7.78 -21.66
CA ASP A 127 -5.24 -7.57 -20.73
C ASP A 127 -5.07 -6.34 -19.84
N ARG A 128 -3.98 -5.58 -19.85
CA ARG A 128 -3.89 -4.36 -19.02
C ARG A 128 -4.49 -3.13 -19.74
N PRO A 129 -4.72 -2.01 -19.04
CA PRO A 129 -5.09 -0.75 -19.70
C PRO A 129 -4.00 -0.27 -20.67
N HIS A 130 -4.38 0.05 -21.91
CA HIS A 130 -3.48 0.50 -22.99
C HIS A 130 -3.50 2.02 -23.19
N PHE A 131 -3.60 2.80 -22.10
CA PHE A 131 -3.52 4.26 -22.14
C PHE A 131 -2.85 4.78 -20.87
N GLU A 132 -2.41 6.05 -20.88
CA GLU A 132 -1.87 6.68 -19.68
C GLU A 132 -3.00 7.04 -18.71
N TRP A 133 -3.15 6.25 -17.64
CA TRP A 133 -4.13 6.52 -16.60
C TRP A 133 -3.66 7.61 -15.63
N PRO A 134 -4.59 8.37 -15.03
CA PRO A 134 -4.25 9.40 -14.06
C PRO A 134 -3.63 8.80 -12.80
N ARG A 135 -2.47 9.32 -12.41
CA ARG A 135 -1.79 8.98 -11.15
C ARG A 135 -2.54 9.52 -9.94
N VAL A 136 -2.33 8.90 -8.79
CA VAL A 136 -2.88 9.39 -7.54
C VAL A 136 -2.22 10.69 -7.11
N ASP A 137 -3.05 11.71 -6.89
CA ASP A 137 -2.64 12.92 -6.19
C ASP A 137 -2.75 12.69 -4.67
N TYR A 138 -1.62 12.30 -4.07
CA TYR A 138 -1.52 12.04 -2.63
C TYR A 138 -1.67 13.30 -1.77
N THR A 139 -1.62 14.50 -2.35
CA THR A 139 -1.82 15.76 -1.61
C THR A 139 -3.29 16.05 -1.32
N LYS A 140 -4.20 15.49 -2.12
CA LYS A 140 -5.65 15.64 -1.93
C LYS A 140 -6.16 14.58 -0.98
N ALA A 141 -6.47 14.93 0.25
CA ALA A 141 -7.10 13.99 1.17
C ALA A 141 -8.51 13.58 0.69
N VAL A 142 -8.84 12.29 0.85
CA VAL A 142 -10.19 11.76 0.63
C VAL A 142 -10.67 11.14 1.93
N THR A 143 -11.82 11.60 2.43
CA THR A 143 -12.41 11.09 3.66
C THR A 143 -12.93 9.67 3.45
N LYS A 144 -12.53 8.76 4.35
CA LYS A 144 -13.03 7.38 4.33
C LYS A 144 -14.51 7.36 4.72
N VAL A 145 -15.34 6.68 3.94
CA VAL A 145 -16.77 6.50 4.23
C VAL A 145 -16.99 5.24 5.06
N ASN A 146 -18.09 5.23 5.82
CA ASN A 146 -18.54 4.02 6.49
C ASN A 146 -19.05 3.02 5.43
N LEU A 147 -18.46 1.83 5.40
CA LEU A 147 -18.80 0.78 4.44
C LEU A 147 -20.23 0.28 4.56
N HIS A 148 -20.96 0.51 5.66
CA HIS A 148 -22.38 0.14 5.81
C HIS A 148 -23.33 1.33 5.58
N ASN A 149 -22.83 2.49 5.13
CA ASN A 149 -23.64 3.65 4.82
C ASN A 149 -23.71 3.86 3.29
N ASP A 150 -24.67 3.17 2.67
CA ASP A 150 -24.89 3.20 1.22
C ASP A 150 -25.04 4.62 0.68
N GLN A 151 -25.79 5.48 1.38
CA GLN A 151 -25.99 6.86 0.94
C GLN A 151 -24.68 7.67 0.95
N ALA A 152 -23.80 7.44 1.94
CA ALA A 152 -22.50 8.09 1.98
C ALA A 152 -21.57 7.58 0.87
N ILE A 153 -21.63 6.28 0.56
CA ILE A 153 -20.84 5.66 -0.52
C ILE A 153 -21.22 6.27 -1.88
N ILE A 154 -22.52 6.31 -2.19
CA ILE A 154 -23.00 6.91 -3.45
C ILE A 154 -22.65 8.40 -3.52
N LYS A 155 -22.76 9.15 -2.42
CA LYS A 155 -22.34 10.56 -2.37
C LYS A 155 -20.83 10.75 -2.59
N ALA A 156 -20.00 9.80 -2.18
CA ALA A 156 -18.55 9.90 -2.29
C ALA A 156 -18.03 9.85 -3.73
N VAL A 157 -18.81 9.34 -4.67
CA VAL A 157 -18.50 9.43 -6.10
C VAL A 157 -18.45 10.88 -6.56
N GLY A 158 -19.24 11.77 -5.95
CA GLY A 158 -19.27 13.19 -6.32
C GLY A 158 -19.90 13.47 -7.69
N LYS A 159 -20.70 12.53 -8.19
CA LYS A 159 -21.51 12.64 -9.40
C LYS A 159 -22.95 12.23 -9.10
N PRO A 160 -23.95 12.80 -9.81
CA PRO A 160 -25.32 12.30 -9.70
C PRO A 160 -25.42 10.88 -10.25
N VAL A 161 -26.31 10.08 -9.66
CA VAL A 161 -26.68 8.77 -10.20
C VAL A 161 -27.45 9.00 -11.50
N ALA A 162 -26.96 8.42 -12.59
CA ALA A 162 -27.59 8.48 -13.91
C ALA A 162 -28.73 7.45 -14.04
N ASP A 163 -28.53 6.25 -13.49
CA ASP A 163 -29.53 5.19 -13.46
C ASP A 163 -29.34 4.27 -12.25
N LYS A 164 -30.39 3.54 -11.87
CA LYS A 164 -30.34 2.53 -10.81
C LYS A 164 -31.33 1.40 -11.03
N GLU A 165 -30.94 0.21 -10.58
CA GLU A 165 -31.77 -0.98 -10.67
C GLU A 165 -31.67 -1.78 -9.36
N THR A 166 -32.79 -2.35 -8.94
CA THR A 166 -32.83 -3.30 -7.82
C THR A 166 -32.96 -4.70 -8.37
N ALA A 167 -32.06 -5.59 -7.96
CA ALA A 167 -32.03 -6.97 -8.39
C ALA A 167 -31.77 -7.88 -7.19
N THR A 168 -31.74 -9.18 -7.47
CA THR A 168 -31.34 -10.21 -6.52
C THR A 168 -30.18 -10.96 -7.15
N ASN A 169 -29.09 -11.18 -6.41
CA ASN A 169 -27.97 -11.95 -6.92
C ASN A 169 -28.31 -13.45 -7.01
N GLU A 170 -27.37 -14.27 -7.50
CA GLU A 170 -27.55 -15.73 -7.66
C GLU A 170 -27.92 -16.45 -6.35
N ASN A 171 -27.55 -15.87 -5.19
CA ASN A 171 -27.79 -16.44 -3.87
C ASN A 171 -29.10 -15.97 -3.23
N GLY A 172 -29.89 -15.11 -3.90
CA GLY A 172 -31.11 -14.56 -3.32
C GLY A 172 -30.90 -13.28 -2.49
N GLU A 173 -29.68 -12.75 -2.44
CA GLU A 173 -29.37 -11.53 -1.68
C GLU A 173 -29.79 -10.28 -2.48
N PRO A 174 -30.61 -9.39 -1.92
CA PRO A 174 -30.99 -8.14 -2.57
C PRO A 174 -29.77 -7.27 -2.82
N MET A 175 -29.71 -6.67 -4.01
CA MET A 175 -28.71 -5.69 -4.37
C MET A 175 -29.31 -4.53 -5.14
N THR A 176 -28.67 -3.37 -5.08
CA THR A 176 -29.00 -2.22 -5.92
C THR A 176 -27.77 -1.80 -6.71
N SER A 177 -27.89 -1.80 -8.02
CA SER A 177 -26.88 -1.30 -8.95
C SER A 177 -27.10 0.19 -9.22
N TYR A 178 -26.00 0.95 -9.20
CA TYR A 178 -26.00 2.39 -9.45
C TYR A 178 -25.02 2.71 -10.57
N TRP A 179 -25.50 3.34 -11.64
CA TRP A 179 -24.67 3.83 -12.73
C TRP A 179 -24.53 5.34 -12.65
N PHE A 180 -23.32 5.85 -12.84
CA PHE A 180 -23.00 7.29 -12.76
C PHE A 180 -22.88 7.95 -14.14
N ASP A 181 -23.04 7.17 -15.20
CA ASP A 181 -23.03 7.60 -16.59
C ASP A 181 -24.22 6.99 -17.33
N LYS A 182 -24.72 7.68 -18.36
CA LYS A 182 -25.90 7.24 -19.14
C LYS A 182 -25.64 6.01 -20.00
N GLN A 183 -24.37 5.67 -20.23
CA GLN A 183 -23.96 4.54 -21.05
C GLN A 183 -23.32 3.49 -20.12
N PRO A 184 -24.02 2.39 -19.81
CA PRO A 184 -23.51 1.39 -18.85
C PRO A 184 -22.16 0.77 -19.25
N ALA A 185 -21.87 0.71 -20.56
CA ALA A 185 -20.61 0.20 -21.10
C ALA A 185 -19.43 1.20 -21.00
N SER A 186 -19.65 2.41 -20.47
CA SER A 186 -18.62 3.44 -20.32
C SER A 186 -18.97 4.35 -19.13
N GLY A 187 -18.41 4.03 -17.97
CA GLY A 187 -18.71 4.74 -16.75
C GLY A 187 -18.43 3.93 -15.49
N LEU A 188 -18.70 4.55 -14.35
CA LEU A 188 -18.64 3.90 -13.03
C LEU A 188 -19.98 3.23 -12.71
N GLN A 189 -19.88 2.00 -12.19
CA GLN A 189 -20.96 1.22 -11.59
C GLN A 189 -20.59 0.86 -10.15
N ILE A 190 -21.57 0.97 -9.25
CA ILE A 190 -21.46 0.47 -7.89
C ILE A 190 -22.68 -0.40 -7.59
N ASP A 191 -22.46 -1.66 -7.20
CA ASP A 191 -23.53 -2.52 -6.71
C ASP A 191 -23.43 -2.63 -5.19
N LEU A 192 -24.54 -2.35 -4.51
CA LEU A 192 -24.63 -2.35 -3.05
C LEU A 192 -25.55 -3.47 -2.58
N SER A 193 -25.01 -4.31 -1.71
CA SER A 193 -25.70 -5.42 -1.03
C SER A 193 -25.37 -5.37 0.47
N ARG A 194 -26.07 -6.14 1.32
CA ARG A 194 -25.66 -6.25 2.73
C ARG A 194 -24.34 -7.00 2.88
N GLU A 195 -24.01 -7.88 1.93
CA GLU A 195 -22.82 -8.75 1.96
C GLU A 195 -21.61 -8.16 1.21
N PHE A 196 -21.83 -7.19 0.32
CA PHE A 196 -20.73 -6.65 -0.49
C PHE A 196 -20.97 -5.24 -1.05
N ILE A 197 -19.87 -4.65 -1.51
CA ILE A 197 -19.80 -3.49 -2.41
C ILE A 197 -19.02 -3.90 -3.64
N ASP A 198 -19.66 -4.02 -4.78
CA ASP A 198 -18.95 -4.17 -6.05
C ASP A 198 -18.70 -2.80 -6.66
N VAL A 199 -17.45 -2.56 -7.04
CA VAL A 199 -17.05 -1.36 -7.77
C VAL A 199 -16.49 -1.80 -9.09
N ALA A 200 -17.05 -1.30 -10.18
CA ALA A 200 -16.57 -1.54 -11.52
C ALA A 200 -16.59 -0.25 -12.32
N TRP A 201 -15.55 0.00 -13.13
CA TRP A 201 -15.63 1.06 -14.13
C TRP A 201 -15.19 0.54 -15.49
N PHE A 202 -16.02 0.84 -16.47
CA PHE A 202 -15.86 0.41 -17.85
C PHE A 202 -15.32 1.57 -18.67
N PHE A 203 -14.35 1.31 -19.54
CA PHE A 203 -13.68 2.35 -20.31
C PHE A 203 -13.28 1.84 -21.70
N ASN A 204 -13.00 2.80 -22.58
CA ASN A 204 -12.48 2.58 -23.92
C ASN A 204 -11.17 3.36 -24.04
N ASP A 205 -10.05 2.66 -24.21
CA ASP A 205 -8.71 3.24 -24.33
C ASP A 205 -8.57 4.17 -25.56
N LYS A 206 -9.39 3.98 -26.59
CA LYS A 206 -9.47 4.86 -27.77
C LYS A 206 -10.11 6.22 -27.46
N GLU A 207 -10.80 6.35 -26.32
CA GLU A 207 -11.46 7.58 -25.86
C GLU A 207 -10.75 8.12 -24.61
N GLN A 208 -9.48 8.49 -24.76
CA GLN A 208 -8.56 8.78 -23.65
C GLN A 208 -9.09 9.81 -22.63
N ASP A 209 -9.73 10.90 -23.07
CA ASP A 209 -10.29 11.90 -22.16
C ASP A 209 -11.42 11.34 -21.29
N LYS A 210 -12.29 10.50 -21.89
CA LYS A 210 -13.36 9.83 -21.16
C LYS A 210 -12.80 8.76 -20.23
N ALA A 211 -11.86 7.94 -20.71
CA ALA A 211 -11.17 6.95 -19.89
C ALA A 211 -10.49 7.59 -18.68
N THR A 212 -9.83 8.74 -18.88
CA THR A 212 -9.20 9.51 -17.80
C THR A 212 -10.23 9.96 -16.76
N ALA A 213 -11.36 10.52 -17.19
CA ALA A 213 -12.43 10.94 -16.27
C ALA A 213 -12.98 9.75 -15.46
N ILE A 214 -13.19 8.61 -16.11
CA ILE A 214 -13.70 7.38 -15.48
C ILE A 214 -12.68 6.83 -14.46
N PHE A 215 -11.39 6.84 -14.78
CA PHE A 215 -10.34 6.44 -13.83
C PHE A 215 -10.24 7.39 -12.65
N MET A 216 -10.50 8.69 -12.83
CA MET A 216 -10.59 9.64 -11.71
C MET A 216 -11.76 9.31 -10.77
N ASP A 217 -12.89 8.86 -11.32
CA ASP A 217 -14.03 8.41 -10.50
C ASP A 217 -13.69 7.12 -9.76
N GLY A 218 -13.10 6.13 -10.44
CA GLY A 218 -12.59 4.89 -9.85
C GLY A 218 -11.61 5.17 -8.70
N GLN A 219 -10.61 6.03 -8.94
CA GLN A 219 -9.66 6.48 -7.93
C GLN A 219 -10.37 7.11 -6.72
N ARG A 220 -11.32 8.01 -6.97
CA ARG A 220 -12.05 8.71 -5.90
C ARG A 220 -12.83 7.73 -5.02
N ILE A 221 -13.59 6.82 -5.63
CA ILE A 221 -14.40 5.86 -4.87
C ILE A 221 -13.54 4.84 -4.13
N THR A 222 -12.45 4.34 -4.74
CA THR A 222 -11.53 3.42 -4.06
C THR A 222 -10.90 4.06 -2.83
N ARG A 223 -10.51 5.33 -2.93
CA ARG A 223 -9.96 6.09 -1.79
C ARG A 223 -11.02 6.43 -0.75
N ALA A 224 -12.27 6.64 -1.15
CA ALA A 224 -13.36 6.84 -0.20
C ALA A 224 -13.68 5.55 0.57
N LEU A 225 -13.69 4.39 -0.08
CA LEU A 225 -14.00 3.12 0.60
C LEU A 225 -12.86 2.65 1.51
N LEU A 226 -11.62 2.74 1.03
CA LEU A 226 -10.46 2.13 1.71
C LEU A 226 -9.65 3.14 2.52
N GLY A 227 -9.91 4.43 2.36
CA GLY A 227 -9.14 5.51 2.94
C GLY A 227 -7.94 5.93 2.07
N GLY A 228 -7.22 6.95 2.54
CA GLY A 228 -6.18 7.64 1.78
C GLY A 228 -5.10 6.71 1.18
N LYS A 229 -4.13 6.27 1.98
CA LYS A 229 -2.99 5.49 1.47
C LYS A 229 -3.41 4.12 0.92
N VAL A 230 -4.22 3.37 1.66
CA VAL A 230 -4.64 2.02 1.27
C VAL A 230 -5.42 2.04 -0.05
N GLY A 231 -6.40 2.94 -0.20
CA GLY A 231 -7.15 3.05 -1.45
C GLY A 231 -6.31 3.53 -2.62
N SER A 232 -5.34 4.40 -2.36
CA SER A 232 -4.38 4.85 -3.39
C SER A 232 -3.48 3.72 -3.87
N ASP A 233 -2.96 2.92 -2.94
CA ASP A 233 -2.10 1.78 -3.25
C ASP A 233 -2.87 0.70 -4.03
N VAL A 234 -4.11 0.38 -3.60
CA VAL A 234 -4.98 -0.56 -4.33
C VAL A 234 -5.25 -0.06 -5.75
N TYR A 235 -5.58 1.22 -5.91
CA TYR A 235 -5.78 1.85 -7.23
C TYR A 235 -4.56 1.79 -8.13
N GLU A 236 -3.39 2.25 -7.66
CA GLU A 236 -2.17 2.25 -8.48
C GLU A 236 -1.75 0.83 -8.86
N THR A 237 -1.94 -0.13 -7.96
CA THR A 237 -1.57 -1.52 -8.18
C THR A 237 -2.48 -2.15 -9.23
N MET A 238 -3.81 -2.01 -9.12
CA MET A 238 -4.73 -2.55 -10.12
C MET A 238 -4.61 -1.84 -11.47
N ALA A 239 -4.42 -0.51 -11.49
CA ALA A 239 -4.29 0.26 -12.74
C ALA A 239 -3.05 -0.15 -13.55
N LYS A 240 -2.01 -0.68 -12.91
CA LYS A 240 -0.85 -1.29 -13.57
C LYS A 240 -1.14 -2.66 -14.20
N GLY A 241 -2.35 -3.19 -14.05
CA GLY A 241 -2.74 -4.52 -14.54
C GLY A 241 -2.47 -5.66 -13.56
N LEU A 242 -2.05 -5.37 -12.32
CA LEU A 242 -1.86 -6.42 -11.30
C LEU A 242 -3.22 -6.93 -10.82
N LYS A 243 -3.29 -8.24 -10.60
CA LYS A 243 -4.52 -8.96 -10.27
C LYS A 243 -4.37 -9.71 -8.96
N PHE A 244 -5.36 -9.59 -8.09
CA PHE A 244 -5.42 -10.29 -6.82
C PHE A 244 -6.80 -10.90 -6.67
N LYS A 245 -6.83 -12.21 -6.37
CA LYS A 245 -8.09 -12.90 -6.05
C LYS A 245 -8.67 -12.36 -4.74
N GLU A 246 -7.79 -12.11 -3.78
CA GLU A 246 -8.17 -11.65 -2.45
C GLU A 246 -7.05 -10.80 -1.84
N ILE A 247 -7.41 -9.72 -1.14
CA ILE A 247 -6.50 -8.88 -0.35
C ILE A 247 -7.19 -8.54 0.96
N VAL A 248 -6.50 -8.72 2.08
CA VAL A 248 -6.94 -8.19 3.37
C VAL A 248 -6.10 -6.97 3.72
N THR A 249 -6.76 -5.83 3.90
CA THR A 249 -6.09 -4.58 4.27
C THR A 249 -5.69 -4.59 5.75
N ILE A 250 -4.82 -3.65 6.13
CA ILE A 250 -4.40 -3.47 7.54
C ILE A 250 -5.56 -3.15 8.49
N ASP A 251 -6.65 -2.59 7.97
CA ASP A 251 -7.86 -2.25 8.73
C ASP A 251 -8.86 -3.42 8.77
N GLY A 252 -8.49 -4.59 8.25
CA GLY A 252 -9.33 -5.79 8.20
C GLY A 252 -10.38 -5.80 7.08
N ILE A 253 -10.34 -4.83 6.15
CA ILE A 253 -11.21 -4.84 4.97
C ILE A 253 -10.73 -5.93 4.00
N GLU A 254 -11.59 -6.88 3.67
CA GLU A 254 -11.36 -7.91 2.67
C GLU A 254 -11.84 -7.42 1.29
N LEU A 255 -10.96 -7.55 0.30
CA LEU A 255 -11.21 -7.23 -1.10
C LEU A 255 -11.13 -8.51 -1.93
N LYS A 256 -12.05 -8.70 -2.86
CA LYS A 256 -12.04 -9.80 -3.83
C LYS A 256 -11.98 -9.28 -5.26
N ASP A 257 -11.46 -10.12 -6.15
CA ASP A 257 -11.40 -9.87 -7.60
C ASP A 257 -10.81 -8.49 -7.96
N VAL A 258 -9.72 -8.10 -7.28
CA VAL A 258 -9.05 -6.82 -7.53
C VAL A 258 -8.26 -6.94 -8.83
N ARG A 259 -8.74 -6.31 -9.90
CA ARG A 259 -8.09 -6.35 -11.21
C ARG A 259 -8.42 -5.13 -12.05
N CYS A 260 -7.50 -4.78 -12.95
CA CYS A 260 -7.84 -3.96 -14.09
C CYS A 260 -7.45 -4.65 -15.40
N GLY A 261 -8.46 -4.85 -16.23
CA GLY A 261 -8.41 -5.41 -17.58
C GLY A 261 -8.22 -4.33 -18.65
N ALA A 262 -8.35 -4.72 -19.93
CA ALA A 262 -8.20 -3.81 -21.07
C ALA A 262 -9.33 -2.78 -21.17
N ASN A 263 -10.51 -3.08 -20.62
CA ASN A 263 -11.72 -2.25 -20.74
C ASN A 263 -12.54 -2.14 -19.45
N VAL A 264 -12.10 -2.78 -18.35
CA VAL A 264 -12.79 -2.72 -17.07
C VAL A 264 -11.80 -2.87 -15.93
N CYS A 265 -11.89 -2.02 -14.91
CA CYS A 265 -11.33 -2.36 -13.61
C CYS A 265 -12.46 -2.66 -12.64
N ARG A 266 -12.20 -3.58 -11.71
CA ARG A 266 -13.16 -3.94 -10.68
C ARG A 266 -12.50 -4.47 -9.41
N TYR A 267 -13.28 -4.42 -8.33
CA TYR A 267 -13.04 -5.15 -7.09
C TYR A 267 -14.34 -5.22 -6.29
N GLN A 268 -14.40 -6.17 -5.38
CA GLN A 268 -15.48 -6.34 -4.42
C GLN A 268 -14.95 -6.06 -3.02
N VAL A 269 -15.68 -5.29 -2.22
CA VAL A 269 -15.46 -5.16 -0.77
C VAL A 269 -16.43 -6.09 -0.05
N VAL A 270 -15.95 -6.94 0.84
CA VAL A 270 -16.81 -7.81 1.67
C VAL A 270 -17.37 -7.02 2.85
N ARG A 271 -18.64 -7.21 3.19
CA ARG A 271 -19.37 -6.57 4.29
C ARG A 271 -19.83 -7.57 5.34
#